data_AF-A0A196SMC7-F1
#
_entry.id   AF-A0A196SMC7-F1
#
_cell.length_a   1.000
_cell.length_b   1.000
_cell.length_c   1.000
_cell.angle_alpha   90.00
_cell.angle_beta   90.00
_cell.angle_gamma   90.00
#
_symmetry.space_group_name_H-M   'P 1'
#
loop_
_entity.id
_entity.type
_entity.pdbx_description
1 polymer ?
#
loop_
_entity_poly.entity_id
_entity_poly.type
_entity_poly.pdbx_seq_one_letter_code
_entity_poly.pdbx_strand_id
1 'polypeptide(L)'
;MCTNCSFIVILLFLFVYDVFLFLSPSMGDNASRDSVTLVEMTVRQKAVSPTRFYIKESVELPSSPSPMITPVNATIDTSFNVNDSRKDYVATTITTVKDETRPSGIDNFNTPVLSKEEIMVETIQAYLDSLPKSAWRKSDSYSYSRPAVSMFNRNETIGAEFSDYTLNAFGTLPRNQYDYSDIEYPIPFNTLYNDPSTHYVNYGKRNALIPSFVGLGDVSPLAFEESNYIIVTGSSQNHVIPNVNMLLSAVYANCNVSMVFVDFGLDRRGLTLLTSTLTLIHSIHTALHSPAELYYRKFNFAHFPQWMSLQDNAIRGGYAWKVISYYDVLAQTQAVVVWSDGGNLWMDDITQDLKRVKENGIYSPYSGDTIQRWVHGKTRAFLAGHHMLRKLMINKGMCTGGYVLMDYNNAYAMNNVVLPLLQCVYTRKCVAPLGTSRENHRQDQAVLTALIHSAKIPAACSSHYKDHMSFHHDCHGDKCLKIRNSLLNGISKRYGVAFS
;
A
#
# COMPACT_ATOMS: atom_id res chain seq x y z
N MET A 1 17.29 17.86 -38.27
CA MET A 1 18.70 17.95 -37.81
C MET A 1 18.81 19.27 -37.07
N CYS A 2 18.83 19.32 -35.74
CA CYS A 2 19.90 18.84 -34.88
C CYS A 2 19.41 17.91 -33.77
N THR A 3 20.18 16.84 -33.59
CA THR A 3 20.21 15.87 -32.50
C THR A 3 20.85 16.48 -31.24
N ASN A 4 20.37 16.07 -30.06
CA ASN A 4 20.88 16.37 -28.70
C ASN A 4 20.53 17.74 -28.09
N CYS A 5 19.36 17.82 -27.46
CA CYS A 5 19.19 18.60 -26.23
C CYS A 5 18.69 17.66 -25.13
N SER A 6 19.58 17.29 -24.22
CA SER A 6 19.23 16.59 -22.98
C SER A 6 18.49 17.55 -22.05
N PHE A 7 17.25 17.24 -21.70
CA PHE A 7 16.54 17.92 -20.63
C PHE A 7 16.92 17.27 -19.29
N ILE A 8 17.68 18.00 -18.46
CA ILE A 8 17.90 17.64 -17.05
C ILE A 8 16.86 18.39 -16.23
N VAL A 9 15.94 17.65 -15.62
CA VAL A 9 15.07 18.15 -14.55
C VAL A 9 15.78 17.87 -13.24
N ILE A 10 16.24 18.91 -12.53
CA ILE A 10 16.83 18.78 -11.21
C ILE A 10 15.72 18.93 -10.17
N LEU A 11 15.36 17.82 -9.50
CA LEU A 11 14.52 17.81 -8.30
C LEU A 11 15.45 17.75 -7.08
N LEU A 12 15.70 18.90 -6.46
CA LEU A 12 16.41 18.99 -5.17
C LEU A 12 15.39 18.86 -4.03
N PHE A 13 15.41 17.74 -3.31
CA PHE A 13 14.63 17.56 -2.08
C PHE A 13 15.49 17.89 -0.86
N LEU A 14 15.27 19.07 -0.27
CA LEU A 14 15.76 19.38 1.07
C LEU A 14 14.73 18.91 2.10
N PHE A 15 14.97 17.74 2.68
CA PHE A 15 14.20 17.17 3.78
C PHE A 15 14.50 17.90 5.08
N VAL A 16 13.97 19.13 5.26
CA VAL A 16 13.82 19.65 6.62
C VAL A 16 12.48 20.37 6.87
N TYR A 17 11.82 21.05 5.92
CA TYR A 17 10.62 21.85 6.27
C TYR A 17 9.57 22.04 5.16
N ASP A 18 9.04 20.99 4.53
CA ASP A 18 7.84 21.04 3.64
C ASP A 18 7.77 22.28 2.69
N VAL A 19 8.89 22.64 2.05
CA VAL A 19 8.94 23.67 1.00
C VAL A 19 9.01 22.98 -0.35
N PHE A 20 8.05 23.27 -1.23
CA PHE A 20 8.09 22.83 -2.63
C PHE A 20 8.58 23.98 -3.50
N LEU A 21 9.75 23.79 -4.13
CA LEU A 21 10.29 24.70 -5.14
C LEU A 21 9.92 24.17 -6.53
N PHE A 22 9.25 25.01 -7.33
CA PHE A 22 8.98 24.74 -8.74
C PHE A 22 9.73 25.77 -9.57
N LEU A 23 10.60 25.30 -10.46
CA LEU A 23 11.27 26.12 -11.47
C LEU A 23 10.57 25.85 -12.80
N SER A 24 9.96 26.87 -13.39
CA SER A 24 9.42 26.79 -14.75
C SER A 24 10.10 27.87 -15.59
N PRO A 25 10.77 27.53 -16.70
CA PRO A 25 11.20 28.54 -17.65
C PRO A 25 9.98 29.03 -18.43
N SER A 26 9.68 30.32 -18.35
CA SER A 26 8.76 30.99 -19.26
C SER A 26 9.58 31.52 -20.45
N MET A 27 9.33 31.04 -21.66
CA MET A 27 9.78 31.72 -22.88
C MET A 27 8.67 32.67 -23.31
N GLY A 28 8.91 33.97 -23.16
CA GLY A 28 8.10 34.99 -23.82
C GLY A 28 8.50 35.10 -25.28
N ASP A 29 7.52 35.05 -26.17
CA ASP A 29 7.70 35.29 -27.61
C ASP A 29 8.06 36.76 -27.85
N ASN A 30 9.37 37.03 -27.95
CA ASN A 30 10.06 38.15 -28.62
C ASN A 30 11.27 38.60 -27.78
N ALA A 31 12.45 38.06 -28.08
CA ALA A 31 13.69 38.59 -27.56
C ALA A 31 14.79 38.53 -28.64
N SER A 32 15.27 39.71 -29.03
CA SER A 32 16.46 39.90 -29.87
C SER A 32 17.73 39.45 -29.14
N ARG A 33 18.82 39.37 -29.90
CA ARG A 33 20.11 38.70 -29.60
C ARG A 33 20.89 39.15 -28.35
N ASP A 34 20.36 40.02 -27.50
CA ASP A 34 20.96 40.46 -26.23
C ASP A 34 19.93 40.39 -25.10
N SER A 35 19.46 39.19 -24.73
CA SER A 35 18.42 39.03 -23.72
C SER A 35 18.93 38.55 -22.36
N VAL A 36 18.74 39.42 -21.36
CA VAL A 36 18.75 39.11 -19.92
C VAL A 36 17.78 37.95 -19.66
N THR A 37 18.27 36.87 -19.05
CA THR A 37 17.41 35.77 -18.62
C THR A 37 16.76 36.16 -17.29
N LEU A 38 15.47 36.49 -17.30
CA LEU A 38 14.67 36.59 -16.08
C LEU A 38 14.46 35.18 -15.52
N VAL A 39 14.88 34.94 -14.28
CA VAL A 39 14.51 33.75 -13.52
C VAL A 39 13.41 34.17 -12.55
N GLU A 40 12.21 33.67 -12.76
CA GLU A 40 11.07 33.92 -11.88
C GLU A 40 10.95 32.75 -10.90
N MET A 41 11.14 33.01 -9.61
CA MET A 41 10.92 32.02 -8.55
C MET A 41 9.62 32.32 -7.83
N THR A 42 8.70 31.35 -7.79
CA THR A 42 7.48 31.42 -6.97
C THR A 42 7.62 30.51 -5.75
N VAL A 43 7.70 31.10 -4.57
CA VAL A 43 7.66 30.35 -3.30
C VAL A 43 6.22 30.32 -2.80
N ARG A 44 5.67 29.12 -2.54
CA ARG A 44 4.33 28.95 -1.94
C ARG A 44 4.45 28.43 -0.51
N GLN A 45 4.03 29.24 0.46
CA GLN A 45 3.94 28.83 1.86
C GLN A 45 2.48 28.68 2.29
N LYS A 46 2.16 27.59 3.00
CA LYS A 46 0.82 27.35 3.55
C LYS A 46 0.62 28.21 4.80
N ALA A 47 -0.32 29.15 4.78
CA ALA A 47 -0.60 29.99 5.92
C ALA A 47 -1.32 29.20 7.04
N VAL A 48 -0.80 29.25 8.26
CA VAL A 48 -1.51 28.76 9.45
C VAL A 48 -2.03 29.98 10.22
N SER A 49 -3.34 30.24 10.09
CA SER A 49 -4.14 31.30 10.77
C SER A 49 -4.04 32.74 10.20
N PRO A 50 -5.14 33.53 10.17
CA PRO A 50 -5.14 34.87 9.59
C PRO A 50 -4.58 35.89 10.59
N THR A 51 -3.37 36.39 10.34
CA THR A 51 -2.84 37.56 11.06
C THR A 51 -2.32 38.56 10.02
N ARG A 52 -2.86 39.78 10.00
CA ARG A 52 -2.34 40.88 9.16
C ARG A 52 -1.02 41.35 9.75
N PHE A 53 0.03 41.42 8.93
CA PHE A 53 1.28 42.08 9.29
C PHE A 53 1.53 43.26 8.34
N TYR A 54 1.85 44.41 8.92
CA TYR A 54 2.51 45.52 8.24
C TYR A 54 3.95 45.55 8.76
N ILE A 55 4.94 45.56 7.87
CA ILE A 55 6.32 45.89 8.23
C ILE A 55 6.85 46.84 7.15
N LYS A 56 7.33 48.00 7.58
CA LYS A 56 8.03 49.01 6.79
C LYS A 56 9.39 49.16 7.46
N GLU A 57 10.47 48.70 6.83
CA GLU A 57 11.82 49.03 7.27
C GLU A 57 12.86 48.78 6.17
N SER A 58 13.71 49.79 5.97
CA SER A 58 14.88 49.83 5.10
C SER A 58 16.11 49.39 5.89
N VAL A 59 16.87 48.42 5.39
CA VAL A 59 18.09 47.93 6.04
C VAL A 59 19.32 48.43 5.27
N GLU A 60 20.14 49.27 5.89
CA GLU A 60 21.51 49.56 5.47
C GLU A 60 22.48 48.58 6.16
N LEU A 61 23.42 48.01 5.40
CA LEU A 61 24.43 47.07 5.91
C LEU A 61 25.65 47.83 6.47
N PRO A 62 26.26 47.36 7.58
CA PRO A 62 27.44 47.98 8.16
C PRO A 62 28.71 47.67 7.35
N SER A 63 29.48 48.72 7.04
CA SER A 63 30.80 48.67 6.41
C SER A 63 31.87 48.16 7.39
N SER A 64 32.64 47.14 7.00
CA SER A 64 33.93 46.84 7.64
C SER A 64 35.05 46.68 6.59
N PRO A 65 36.31 47.02 6.91
CA PRO A 65 37.32 47.33 5.90
C PRO A 65 38.30 46.17 5.68
N SER A 66 38.30 45.60 4.47
CA SER A 66 39.50 45.01 3.84
C SER A 66 39.27 44.86 2.33
N PRO A 67 40.32 45.01 1.51
CA PRO A 67 40.18 45.68 0.21
C PRO A 67 39.92 44.70 -0.96
N MET A 68 39.20 45.23 -1.96
CA MET A 68 38.97 44.68 -3.30
C MET A 68 37.95 43.53 -3.43
N ILE A 69 36.69 43.83 -3.09
CA ILE A 69 35.53 43.36 -3.87
C ILE A 69 34.65 44.58 -4.14
N THR A 70 34.44 44.91 -5.42
CA THR A 70 33.47 45.93 -5.85
C THR A 70 32.07 45.49 -5.40
N PRO A 71 31.26 46.34 -4.76
CA PRO A 71 29.92 45.94 -4.32
C PRO A 71 29.05 45.62 -5.55
N VAL A 72 28.48 44.42 -5.57
CA VAL A 72 27.34 44.13 -6.44
C VAL A 72 26.15 44.84 -5.82
N ASN A 73 25.72 45.94 -6.43
CA ASN A 73 24.47 46.60 -6.07
C ASN A 73 23.29 45.72 -6.50
N ALA A 74 22.85 44.83 -5.62
CA ALA A 74 21.57 44.15 -5.79
C ALA A 74 20.46 45.05 -5.25
N THR A 75 19.70 45.70 -6.13
CA THR A 75 18.45 46.35 -5.73
C THR A 75 17.35 45.27 -5.68
N ILE A 76 16.79 45.03 -4.50
CA ILE A 76 15.68 44.09 -4.32
C ILE A 76 14.38 44.91 -4.35
N ASP A 77 13.70 44.91 -5.48
CA ASP A 77 12.32 45.42 -5.55
C ASP A 77 11.35 44.29 -5.19
N THR A 78 10.66 44.46 -4.07
CA THR A 78 9.58 43.57 -3.63
C THR A 78 8.24 44.21 -3.96
N SER A 79 7.50 43.63 -4.91
CA SER A 79 6.11 44.00 -5.16
C SER A 79 5.18 42.87 -4.72
N PHE A 80 4.13 43.21 -3.97
CA PHE A 80 3.11 42.28 -3.50
C PHE A 80 1.88 42.41 -4.40
N ASN A 81 1.51 41.34 -5.10
CA ASN A 81 0.25 41.30 -5.84
C ASN A 81 -0.59 40.12 -5.32
N VAL A 82 -1.61 40.42 -4.52
CA VAL A 82 -2.56 39.42 -4.02
C VAL A 82 -3.71 39.35 -5.01
N ASN A 83 -3.66 38.38 -5.92
CA ASN A 83 -4.74 38.15 -6.88
C ASN A 83 -5.03 36.65 -7.02
N ASP A 84 -5.51 36.02 -5.93
CA ASP A 84 -6.31 34.80 -6.04
C ASP A 84 -7.28 34.69 -4.86
N SER A 85 -8.51 34.29 -5.16
CA SER A 85 -9.63 34.19 -4.22
C SER A 85 -9.61 32.91 -3.37
N ARG A 86 -8.46 32.24 -3.26
CA ARG A 86 -8.24 31.08 -2.37
C ARG A 86 -7.30 31.46 -1.23
N LYS A 87 -7.85 31.56 -0.03
CA LYS A 87 -7.25 32.16 1.19
C LYS A 87 -6.07 31.42 1.85
N ASP A 88 -5.40 30.49 1.18
CA ASP A 88 -4.50 29.55 1.90
C ASP A 88 -3.00 29.66 1.56
N TYR A 89 -2.60 30.55 0.63
CA TYR A 89 -1.19 30.68 0.22
C TYR A 89 -0.77 32.13 0.03
N VAL A 90 0.45 32.45 0.49
CA VAL A 90 1.16 33.67 0.12
C VAL A 90 2.20 33.30 -0.95
N ALA A 91 2.21 34.04 -2.05
CA ALA A 91 3.21 33.91 -3.11
C ALA A 91 4.17 35.10 -3.03
N THR A 92 5.47 34.81 -2.96
CA THR A 92 6.53 35.82 -3.06
C THR A 92 7.33 35.55 -4.31
N THR A 93 7.49 36.58 -5.15
CA THR A 93 8.33 36.56 -6.35
C THR A 93 9.65 37.26 -6.03
N ILE A 94 10.76 36.59 -6.27
CA ILE A 94 12.11 37.17 -6.16
C ILE A 94 12.67 37.28 -7.57
N THR A 95 13.04 38.49 -7.97
CA THR A 95 13.64 38.77 -9.28
C THR A 95 15.09 39.18 -9.09
N THR A 96 16.03 38.39 -9.61
CA THR A 96 17.44 38.77 -9.69
C THR A 96 17.78 39.26 -11.09
N VAL A 97 18.24 40.50 -11.21
CA VAL A 97 18.73 41.07 -12.46
C VAL A 97 20.26 41.03 -12.44
N LYS A 98 20.88 40.44 -13.47
CA LYS A 98 22.32 40.54 -13.69
C LYS A 98 22.56 41.66 -14.69
N ASP A 99 23.16 42.75 -14.25
CA ASP A 99 23.59 43.83 -15.13
C ASP A 99 25.04 43.55 -15.57
N GLU A 100 25.25 43.13 -16.82
CA GLU A 100 26.59 42.94 -17.39
C GLU A 100 26.98 44.17 -18.23
N THR A 101 27.28 45.28 -17.56
CA THR A 101 28.05 46.36 -18.19
C THR A 101 29.54 46.11 -17.93
N ARG A 102 30.25 45.60 -18.95
CA ARG A 102 31.72 45.51 -18.92
C ARG A 102 32.34 46.88 -19.23
N PRO A 103 33.18 47.48 -18.37
CA PRO A 103 34.09 48.53 -18.78
C PRO A 103 35.18 47.93 -19.66
N SER A 104 35.46 48.57 -20.79
CA SER A 104 36.56 48.21 -21.68
C SER A 104 37.91 48.52 -21.05
N GLY A 105 38.74 47.49 -20.93
CA GLY A 105 40.17 47.60 -20.60
C GLY A 105 40.49 47.29 -19.15
N ILE A 106 40.98 46.07 -18.92
CA ILE A 106 42.09 45.66 -18.04
C ILE A 106 42.04 44.12 -18.01
N ASP A 107 42.98 43.51 -18.72
CA ASP A 107 43.27 42.09 -18.66
C ASP A 107 44.05 41.76 -17.37
N ASN A 108 43.88 40.51 -16.91
CA ASN A 108 44.63 39.80 -15.86
C ASN A 108 44.18 39.99 -14.41
N PHE A 109 43.17 39.21 -14.00
CA PHE A 109 43.17 38.51 -12.71
C PHE A 109 42.41 37.18 -12.84
N ASN A 110 43.08 36.06 -12.58
CA ASN A 110 42.46 34.76 -12.36
C ASN A 110 41.70 34.79 -11.03
N THR A 111 40.42 35.12 -11.07
CA THR A 111 39.46 34.83 -9.99
C THR A 111 38.54 33.71 -10.46
N PRO A 112 38.15 32.74 -9.59
CA PRO A 112 37.19 31.72 -9.97
C PRO A 112 35.85 32.43 -10.24
N VAL A 113 35.37 32.36 -11.47
CA VAL A 113 33.99 32.73 -11.77
C VAL A 113 33.12 31.63 -11.19
N LEU A 114 32.44 31.90 -10.07
CA LEU A 114 31.45 30.99 -9.52
C LEU A 114 30.40 30.69 -10.59
N SER A 115 30.05 29.42 -10.70
CA SER A 115 29.02 28.96 -11.62
C SER A 115 27.65 29.56 -11.22
N LYS A 116 26.72 29.66 -12.18
CA LYS A 116 25.34 30.14 -11.91
C LYS A 116 24.64 29.36 -10.78
N GLU A 117 25.06 28.12 -10.56
CA GLU A 117 24.53 27.22 -9.54
C GLU A 117 25.05 27.56 -8.13
N GLU A 118 26.33 27.96 -8.00
CA GLU A 118 26.93 28.35 -6.71
C GLU A 118 26.37 29.67 -6.19
N ILE A 119 26.15 30.65 -7.07
CA ILE A 119 25.53 31.94 -6.72
C ILE A 119 24.10 31.74 -6.21
N MET A 120 23.36 30.79 -6.80
CA MET A 120 21.97 30.50 -6.42
C MET A 120 21.89 29.84 -5.04
N VAL A 121 22.81 28.92 -4.72
CA VAL A 121 22.88 28.26 -3.42
C VAL A 121 23.27 29.25 -2.32
N GLU A 122 24.25 30.11 -2.57
CA GLU A 122 24.68 31.13 -1.60
C GLU A 122 23.58 32.18 -1.34
N THR A 123 22.81 32.57 -2.37
CA THR A 123 21.71 33.54 -2.22
C THR A 123 20.54 32.96 -1.41
N ILE A 124 20.21 31.68 -1.62
CA ILE A 124 19.18 30.98 -0.84
C ILE A 124 19.61 30.84 0.62
N GLN A 125 20.88 30.51 0.86
CA GLN A 125 21.42 30.37 2.21
C GLN A 125 21.43 31.72 2.95
N ALA A 126 21.87 32.80 2.30
CA ALA A 126 21.85 34.14 2.87
C ALA A 126 20.42 34.63 3.18
N TYR A 127 19.44 34.31 2.34
CA TYR A 127 18.03 34.63 2.61
C TYR A 127 17.50 33.86 3.83
N LEU A 128 17.76 32.55 3.91
CA LEU A 128 17.38 31.72 5.06
C LEU A 128 18.01 32.20 6.37
N ASP A 129 19.28 32.63 6.32
CA ASP A 129 20.02 33.13 7.48
C ASP A 129 19.58 34.55 7.91
N SER A 130 18.98 35.32 6.99
CA SER A 130 18.43 36.66 7.27
C SER A 130 17.06 36.62 7.97
N LEU A 131 16.38 35.47 8.01
CA LEU A 131 15.08 35.33 8.65
C LEU A 131 15.23 35.43 10.18
N PRO A 132 14.40 36.25 10.88
CA PRO A 132 14.54 36.46 12.31
C PRO A 132 14.42 35.13 13.08
N LYS A 133 15.49 34.76 13.80
CA LYS A 133 15.57 33.50 14.57
C LYS A 133 14.47 33.37 15.65
N SER A 134 13.84 34.47 16.02
CA SER A 134 12.69 34.55 16.94
C SER A 134 11.34 34.09 16.33
N ALA A 135 11.26 33.88 15.00
CA ALA A 135 10.10 33.29 14.34
C ALA A 135 10.12 31.75 14.33
N TRP A 136 11.24 31.13 14.70
CA TRP A 136 11.38 29.67 14.76
C TRP A 136 11.00 29.18 16.15
N ARG A 137 9.71 29.22 16.46
CA ARG A 137 9.21 28.38 17.56
C ARG A 137 9.46 26.93 17.15
N LYS A 138 10.19 26.19 17.99
CA LYS A 138 10.12 24.73 18.04
C LYS A 138 8.65 24.37 17.81
N SER A 139 8.36 23.56 16.80
CA SER A 139 7.03 22.97 16.74
C SER A 139 6.89 22.22 18.07
N ASP A 140 6.11 22.80 18.98
CA ASP A 140 5.71 22.12 20.20
C ASP A 140 5.24 20.76 19.73
N SER A 141 5.87 19.72 20.27
CA SER A 141 5.35 18.38 20.19
C SER A 141 3.88 18.51 20.54
N TYR A 142 3.00 18.36 19.55
CA TYR A 142 1.61 18.07 19.83
C TYR A 142 1.67 16.73 20.57
N SER A 143 1.76 16.80 21.89
CA SER A 143 1.27 15.75 22.73
C SER A 143 -0.21 15.68 22.39
N TYR A 144 -0.53 14.85 21.39
CA TYR A 144 -1.61 13.94 21.63
C TYR A 144 -1.23 13.26 22.94
N SER A 145 -1.77 13.79 24.05
CA SER A 145 -2.23 12.95 25.13
C SER A 145 -3.20 11.96 24.48
N ARG A 146 -2.62 10.93 23.82
CA ARG A 146 -3.33 9.71 23.54
C ARG A 146 -3.83 9.30 24.92
N PRO A 147 -5.14 9.15 25.12
CA PRO A 147 -5.52 8.11 26.05
C PRO A 147 -4.81 6.87 25.50
N ALA A 148 -3.79 6.38 26.19
CA ALA A 148 -3.37 4.99 26.06
C ALA A 148 -4.50 4.14 26.63
N VAL A 149 -5.68 4.24 26.02
CA VAL A 149 -6.74 3.27 26.16
C VAL A 149 -6.40 2.28 25.08
N SER A 150 -5.96 1.11 25.51
CA SER A 150 -6.05 -0.11 24.73
C SER A 150 -7.48 -0.20 24.17
N MET A 151 -7.73 0.33 22.97
CA MET A 151 -9.02 0.24 22.28
C MET A 151 -9.31 -1.19 21.78
N PHE A 152 -8.42 -2.14 22.09
CA PHE A 152 -8.43 -3.49 21.58
C PHE A 152 -8.36 -4.45 22.78
N ASN A 153 -9.46 -4.54 23.51
CA ASN A 153 -9.58 -5.53 24.58
C ASN A 153 -9.63 -6.93 23.95
N ARG A 154 -8.63 -7.77 24.24
CA ARG A 154 -8.61 -9.19 23.83
C ARG A 154 -9.74 -10.03 24.47
N ASN A 155 -10.51 -9.45 25.40
CA ASN A 155 -11.61 -10.08 26.12
C ASN A 155 -12.99 -9.73 25.57
N GLU A 156 -13.08 -8.97 24.47
CA GLU A 156 -14.36 -8.72 23.80
C GLU A 156 -14.78 -9.93 22.96
N THR A 157 -16.08 -10.22 22.94
CA THR A 157 -16.62 -11.38 22.21
C THR A 157 -16.55 -11.14 20.70
N ILE A 158 -16.05 -12.12 19.96
CA ILE A 158 -16.01 -12.12 18.50
C ILE A 158 -17.27 -12.80 17.98
N GLY A 159 -17.98 -12.14 17.06
CA GLY A 159 -19.22 -12.66 16.49
C GLY A 159 -19.99 -11.58 15.75
N ALA A 160 -20.75 -11.98 14.73
CA ALA A 160 -21.55 -11.02 13.95
C ALA A 160 -22.64 -10.38 14.83
N GLU A 161 -23.21 -11.15 15.75
CA GLU A 161 -24.18 -10.71 16.74
C GLU A 161 -23.67 -9.62 17.71
N PHE A 162 -22.34 -9.45 17.82
CA PHE A 162 -21.72 -8.41 18.63
C PHE A 162 -21.27 -7.20 17.81
N SER A 163 -21.62 -7.15 16.52
CA SER A 163 -21.24 -6.08 15.61
C SER A 163 -22.45 -5.34 15.05
N ASP A 164 -22.51 -4.04 15.29
CA ASP A 164 -23.45 -3.11 14.65
C ASP A 164 -23.21 -2.94 13.14
N TYR A 165 -22.10 -3.47 12.62
CA TYR A 165 -21.66 -3.29 11.22
C TYR A 165 -21.84 -4.54 10.37
N THR A 166 -22.49 -5.58 10.91
CA THR A 166 -22.81 -6.80 10.19
C THR A 166 -24.28 -6.84 9.77
N LEU A 167 -24.55 -7.62 8.73
CA LEU A 167 -25.88 -7.88 8.22
C LEU A 167 -26.65 -8.80 9.18
N ASN A 168 -27.86 -8.39 9.55
CA ASN A 168 -28.71 -9.10 10.48
C ASN A 168 -29.14 -10.49 9.95
N ALA A 169 -29.06 -11.51 10.78
CA ALA A 169 -29.43 -12.89 10.44
C ALA A 169 -28.78 -13.40 9.12
N PHE A 170 -27.58 -12.91 8.79
CA PHE A 170 -26.85 -13.31 7.59
C PHE A 170 -26.49 -14.80 7.65
N GLY A 171 -26.65 -15.52 6.54
CA GLY A 171 -26.32 -16.94 6.48
C GLY A 171 -27.27 -17.86 7.27
N THR A 172 -28.43 -17.37 7.70
CA THR A 172 -29.44 -18.21 8.39
C THR A 172 -30.45 -18.85 7.44
N LEU A 173 -30.59 -18.31 6.23
CA LEU A 173 -31.56 -18.76 5.22
C LEU A 173 -30.91 -19.54 4.07
N PRO A 174 -31.65 -20.42 3.37
CA PRO A 174 -31.15 -21.14 2.20
C PRO A 174 -30.78 -20.25 1.00
N ARG A 175 -31.13 -18.96 1.01
CA ARG A 175 -30.72 -17.96 0.02
C ARG A 175 -30.20 -16.74 0.75
N ASN A 176 -29.25 -16.02 0.15
CA ASN A 176 -28.77 -14.75 0.69
C ASN A 176 -29.85 -13.67 0.50
N GLN A 177 -30.54 -13.27 1.57
CA GLN A 177 -31.61 -12.27 1.51
C GLN A 177 -31.12 -10.86 1.13
N TYR A 178 -29.80 -10.62 1.15
CA TYR A 178 -29.20 -9.34 0.81
C TYR A 178 -28.76 -9.25 -0.65
N ASP A 179 -28.86 -10.33 -1.42
CA ASP A 179 -28.38 -10.36 -2.79
C ASP A 179 -29.49 -10.09 -3.83
N TYR A 180 -29.13 -10.11 -5.12
CA TYR A 180 -30.13 -10.05 -6.19
C TYR A 180 -31.00 -11.31 -6.22
N SER A 181 -32.30 -11.13 -6.49
CA SER A 181 -33.29 -12.21 -6.43
C SER A 181 -33.12 -13.28 -7.51
N ASP A 182 -32.38 -12.97 -8.57
CA ASP A 182 -32.04 -13.84 -9.70
C ASP A 182 -30.77 -14.67 -9.47
N ILE A 183 -30.09 -14.51 -8.33
CA ILE A 183 -28.90 -15.32 -8.02
C ILE A 183 -29.32 -16.71 -7.56
N GLU A 184 -28.82 -17.70 -8.29
CA GLU A 184 -28.94 -19.11 -7.93
C GLU A 184 -27.76 -19.57 -7.08
N TYR A 185 -28.08 -20.21 -5.95
CA TYR A 185 -27.12 -20.85 -5.07
C TYR A 185 -27.16 -22.36 -5.31
N PRO A 186 -26.05 -23.00 -5.75
CA PRO A 186 -26.04 -24.44 -6.07
C PRO A 186 -26.33 -25.35 -4.87
N ILE A 187 -26.00 -24.89 -3.66
CA ILE A 187 -26.35 -25.52 -2.38
C ILE A 187 -27.02 -24.47 -1.48
N PRO A 188 -27.75 -24.86 -0.41
CA PRO A 188 -28.35 -23.90 0.51
C PRO A 188 -27.32 -22.90 1.05
N PHE A 189 -27.62 -21.60 0.95
CA PHE A 189 -26.67 -20.54 1.32
C PHE A 189 -26.25 -20.60 2.79
N ASN A 190 -27.16 -20.93 3.70
CA ASN A 190 -26.83 -21.16 5.11
C ASN A 190 -25.86 -22.33 5.31
N THR A 191 -25.94 -23.38 4.49
CA THR A 191 -24.96 -24.45 4.51
C THR A 191 -23.63 -23.97 3.95
N LEU A 192 -23.64 -23.28 2.80
CA LEU A 192 -22.42 -22.71 2.20
C LEU A 192 -21.71 -21.78 3.18
N TYR A 193 -22.40 -20.82 3.78
CA TYR A 193 -21.79 -19.80 4.63
C TYR A 193 -21.20 -20.34 5.94
N ASN A 194 -21.85 -21.34 6.55
CA ASN A 194 -21.49 -21.81 7.90
C ASN A 194 -20.60 -23.07 7.92
N ASP A 195 -20.44 -23.76 6.79
CA ASP A 195 -19.64 -25.00 6.71
C ASP A 195 -18.47 -24.84 5.71
N PRO A 196 -17.27 -24.52 6.22
CA PRO A 196 -16.06 -24.39 5.40
C PRO A 196 -15.72 -25.65 4.60
N SER A 197 -16.15 -26.85 5.02
CA SER A 197 -15.89 -28.08 4.28
C SER A 197 -16.56 -28.09 2.91
N THR A 198 -17.65 -27.32 2.75
CA THR A 198 -18.34 -27.16 1.46
C THR A 198 -17.58 -26.30 0.48
N HIS A 199 -16.66 -25.44 0.96
CA HIS A 199 -15.88 -24.55 0.11
C HIS A 199 -14.81 -25.30 -0.70
N TYR A 200 -14.50 -26.55 -0.31
CA TYR A 200 -13.38 -27.29 -0.86
C TYR A 200 -13.78 -28.67 -1.36
N VAL A 201 -13.15 -29.10 -2.45
CA VAL A 201 -13.35 -30.43 -3.02
C VAL A 201 -12.64 -31.45 -2.12
N ASN A 202 -13.38 -32.44 -1.65
CA ASN A 202 -12.84 -33.57 -0.87
C ASN A 202 -12.07 -33.11 0.40
N TYR A 203 -12.60 -32.11 1.12
CA TYR A 203 -11.98 -31.59 2.34
C TYR A 203 -11.61 -32.71 3.34
N GLY A 204 -10.35 -32.73 3.77
CA GLY A 204 -9.80 -33.73 4.71
C GLY A 204 -9.63 -35.14 4.13
N LYS A 205 -10.02 -35.40 2.87
CA LYS A 205 -9.91 -36.74 2.26
C LYS A 205 -8.58 -36.90 1.53
N ARG A 206 -8.00 -38.10 1.62
CA ARG A 206 -6.73 -38.45 0.95
C ARG A 206 -6.81 -38.23 -0.56
N ASN A 207 -5.78 -37.60 -1.11
CA ASN A 207 -5.59 -37.42 -2.56
C ASN A 207 -4.23 -37.99 -2.95
N ALA A 208 -4.20 -39.01 -3.82
CA ALA A 208 -2.97 -39.68 -4.23
C ALA A 208 -2.02 -38.78 -5.06
N LEU A 209 -2.52 -37.68 -5.61
CA LEU A 209 -1.70 -36.71 -6.34
C LEU A 209 -0.98 -35.72 -5.41
N ILE A 210 -1.36 -35.67 -4.12
CA ILE A 210 -0.76 -34.76 -3.14
C ILE A 210 0.15 -35.58 -2.21
N PRO A 211 1.38 -35.14 -1.92
CA PRO A 211 2.27 -35.83 -0.99
C PRO A 211 1.64 -36.00 0.40
N SER A 212 1.95 -37.11 1.07
CA SER A 212 1.30 -37.48 2.34
C SER A 212 1.64 -36.56 3.53
N PHE A 213 2.73 -35.78 3.45
CA PHE A 213 3.09 -34.79 4.46
C PHE A 213 2.28 -33.48 4.33
N VAL A 214 1.49 -33.33 3.26
CA VAL A 214 0.66 -32.14 3.04
C VAL A 214 -0.73 -32.38 3.62
N GLY A 215 -1.16 -31.54 4.55
CA GLY A 215 -2.50 -31.58 5.12
C GLY A 215 -3.58 -31.19 4.11
N LEU A 216 -4.70 -31.92 4.09
CA LEU A 216 -5.80 -31.75 3.12
C LEU A 216 -7.11 -31.22 3.74
N GLY A 217 -7.11 -30.97 5.04
CA GLY A 217 -8.28 -30.51 5.77
C GLY A 217 -7.87 -29.47 6.79
N ASP A 218 -8.10 -29.79 8.05
CA ASP A 218 -7.87 -28.88 9.14
C ASP A 218 -6.38 -28.56 9.37
N VAL A 219 -6.10 -27.30 9.72
CA VAL A 219 -4.77 -26.87 10.16
C VAL A 219 -4.53 -27.37 11.58
N SER A 220 -3.48 -28.15 11.76
CA SER A 220 -3.03 -28.68 13.05
C SER A 220 -2.44 -27.56 13.93
N PRO A 221 -2.58 -27.65 15.26
CA PRO A 221 -1.92 -26.73 16.19
C PRO A 221 -0.38 -26.70 16.05
N LEU A 222 0.23 -27.78 15.55
CA LEU A 222 1.68 -27.85 15.30
C LEU A 222 2.15 -26.79 14.30
N ALA A 223 1.26 -26.34 13.42
CA ALA A 223 1.54 -25.28 12.46
C ALA A 223 2.02 -23.96 13.09
N PHE A 224 1.83 -23.79 14.41
CA PHE A 224 2.15 -22.58 15.17
C PHE A 224 3.22 -22.75 16.26
N GLU A 225 3.93 -23.89 16.31
CA GLU A 225 4.90 -24.19 17.40
C GLU A 225 6.04 -23.16 17.46
N GLU A 226 6.63 -22.80 16.32
CA GLU A 226 7.74 -21.85 16.21
C GLU A 226 7.37 -20.53 15.49
N SER A 227 6.18 -20.47 14.87
CA SER A 227 5.68 -19.28 14.17
C SER A 227 4.28 -18.93 14.65
N ASN A 228 4.07 -17.70 15.10
CA ASN A 228 2.77 -17.25 15.61
C ASN A 228 1.78 -16.79 14.51
N TYR A 229 2.08 -17.11 13.25
CA TYR A 229 1.26 -16.81 12.09
C TYR A 229 1.38 -17.90 11.02
N ILE A 230 0.36 -17.98 10.17
CA ILE A 230 0.28 -18.87 9.01
C ILE A 230 0.02 -18.07 7.73
N ILE A 231 0.61 -18.50 6.63
CA ILE A 231 0.41 -17.87 5.31
C ILE A 231 -0.66 -18.62 4.54
N VAL A 232 -1.56 -17.86 3.89
CA VAL A 232 -2.51 -18.39 2.92
C VAL A 232 -2.24 -17.72 1.58
N THR A 233 -2.08 -18.53 0.55
CA THR A 233 -1.96 -18.09 -0.84
C THR A 233 -2.76 -19.03 -1.74
N GLY A 234 -3.03 -18.61 -2.96
CA GLY A 234 -3.67 -19.47 -3.94
C GLY A 234 -3.65 -18.89 -5.33
N SER A 235 -3.85 -19.76 -6.32
CA SER A 235 -3.87 -19.35 -7.73
C SER A 235 -4.61 -20.35 -8.60
N SER A 236 -5.16 -19.86 -9.71
CA SER A 236 -5.51 -20.68 -10.87
C SER A 236 -4.28 -20.93 -11.75
N GLN A 237 -4.45 -21.80 -12.76
CA GLN A 237 -3.36 -22.25 -13.64
C GLN A 237 -2.48 -21.13 -14.22
N ASN A 238 -3.07 -19.98 -14.56
CA ASN A 238 -2.35 -18.86 -15.16
C ASN A 238 -1.35 -18.16 -14.23
N HIS A 239 -1.43 -18.37 -12.91
CA HIS A 239 -0.55 -17.73 -11.90
C HIS A 239 0.19 -18.73 -11.01
N VAL A 240 0.16 -20.04 -11.31
CA VAL A 240 0.83 -21.04 -10.47
C VAL A 240 2.35 -20.85 -10.42
N ILE A 241 2.96 -20.40 -11.53
CA ILE A 241 4.41 -20.20 -11.61
C ILE A 241 4.88 -19.05 -10.69
N PRO A 242 4.31 -17.83 -10.76
CA PRO A 242 4.67 -16.81 -9.78
C PRO A 242 4.30 -17.24 -8.35
N ASN A 243 3.20 -17.96 -8.14
CA ASN A 243 2.80 -18.38 -6.78
C ASN A 243 3.78 -19.37 -6.13
N VAL A 244 4.40 -20.28 -6.88
CA VAL A 244 5.46 -21.12 -6.31
C VAL A 244 6.70 -20.30 -5.93
N ASN A 245 6.98 -19.18 -6.60
CA ASN A 245 8.03 -18.26 -6.18
C ASN A 245 7.65 -17.51 -4.92
N MET A 246 6.37 -17.11 -4.79
CA MET A 246 5.84 -16.54 -3.54
C MET A 246 6.07 -17.50 -2.36
N LEU A 247 5.73 -18.79 -2.50
CA LEU A 247 5.96 -19.79 -1.45
C LEU A 247 7.45 -19.89 -1.07
N LEU A 248 8.34 -19.95 -2.05
CA LEU A 248 9.78 -19.99 -1.80
C LEU A 248 10.29 -18.69 -1.14
N SER A 249 9.73 -17.53 -1.49
CA SER A 249 10.08 -16.27 -0.84
C SER A 249 9.64 -16.23 0.62
N ALA A 250 8.50 -16.83 0.95
CA ALA A 250 8.06 -16.99 2.34
C ALA A 250 9.02 -17.87 3.14
N VAL A 251 9.48 -19.00 2.57
CA VAL A 251 10.52 -19.86 3.19
C VAL A 251 11.83 -19.10 3.37
N TYR A 252 12.22 -18.32 2.36
CA TYR A 252 13.40 -17.46 2.44
C TYR A 252 13.31 -16.48 3.61
N ALA A 253 12.16 -15.82 3.81
CA ALA A 253 11.94 -14.88 4.90
C ALA A 253 11.87 -15.58 6.28
N ASN A 254 11.14 -16.69 6.37
CA ASN A 254 10.97 -17.47 7.61
C ASN A 254 10.73 -18.96 7.29
N CYS A 255 11.71 -19.82 7.56
CA CYS A 255 11.60 -21.27 7.33
C CYS A 255 10.70 -22.02 8.34
N ASN A 256 10.24 -21.36 9.40
CA ASN A 256 9.34 -21.91 10.41
C ASN A 256 7.86 -21.57 10.16
N VAL A 257 7.56 -20.91 9.03
CA VAL A 257 6.18 -20.52 8.72
C VAL A 257 5.42 -21.64 8.01
N SER A 258 4.28 -22.03 8.58
CA SER A 258 3.34 -22.94 7.94
C SER A 258 2.56 -22.24 6.82
N MET A 259 2.09 -23.01 5.84
CA MET A 259 1.46 -22.44 4.64
C MET A 259 0.25 -23.25 4.18
N VAL A 260 -0.81 -22.56 3.77
CA VAL A 260 -1.97 -23.12 3.08
C VAL A 260 -1.98 -22.63 1.63
N PHE A 261 -1.90 -23.57 0.70
CA PHE A 261 -2.12 -23.29 -0.71
C PHE A 261 -3.55 -23.64 -1.12
N VAL A 262 -4.25 -22.67 -1.70
CA VAL A 262 -5.59 -22.86 -2.26
C VAL A 262 -5.55 -22.93 -3.79
N ASP A 263 -5.93 -24.08 -4.32
CA ASP A 263 -6.04 -24.34 -5.75
C ASP A 263 -7.39 -23.85 -6.28
N PHE A 264 -7.34 -22.83 -7.14
CA PHE A 264 -8.52 -22.25 -7.79
C PHE A 264 -8.75 -22.75 -9.22
N GLY A 265 -8.14 -23.87 -9.61
CA GLY A 265 -8.26 -24.47 -10.94
C GLY A 265 -6.91 -24.69 -11.60
N LEU A 266 -6.04 -25.47 -10.98
CA LEU A 266 -4.81 -25.98 -11.58
C LEU A 266 -5.10 -27.14 -12.53
N ASP A 267 -4.39 -27.16 -13.67
CA ASP A 267 -4.30 -28.34 -14.51
C ASP A 267 -3.28 -29.34 -13.94
N ARG A 268 -3.11 -30.50 -14.59
CA ARG A 268 -2.16 -31.52 -14.14
C ARG A 268 -0.72 -31.00 -14.06
N ARG A 269 -0.28 -30.14 -14.98
CA ARG A 269 1.07 -29.58 -14.98
C ARG A 269 1.24 -28.57 -13.85
N GLY A 270 0.24 -27.72 -13.61
CA GLY A 270 0.23 -26.80 -12.48
C GLY A 270 0.30 -27.55 -11.15
N LEU A 271 -0.48 -28.62 -11.01
CA LEU A 271 -0.45 -29.45 -9.81
C LEU A 271 0.89 -30.16 -9.62
N THR A 272 1.47 -30.74 -10.69
CA THR A 272 2.82 -31.31 -10.63
C THR A 272 3.85 -30.28 -10.18
N LEU A 273 3.86 -29.08 -10.78
CA LEU A 273 4.77 -28.01 -10.38
C LEU A 273 4.62 -27.65 -8.89
N LEU A 274 3.38 -27.47 -8.42
CA LEU A 274 3.10 -27.17 -7.02
C LEU A 274 3.61 -28.28 -6.11
N THR A 275 3.25 -29.54 -6.37
CA THR A 275 3.65 -30.68 -5.52
C THR A 275 5.16 -30.90 -5.48
N SER A 276 5.87 -30.69 -6.60
CA SER A 276 7.33 -30.67 -6.62
C SER A 276 7.91 -29.54 -5.77
N THR A 277 7.31 -28.35 -5.81
CA THR A 277 7.71 -27.23 -4.94
C THR A 277 7.43 -27.53 -3.48
N LEU A 278 6.26 -28.07 -3.12
CA LEU A 278 5.95 -28.43 -1.73
C LEU A 278 6.89 -29.53 -1.20
N THR A 279 7.30 -30.47 -2.05
CA THR A 279 8.31 -31.48 -1.71
C THR A 279 9.67 -30.85 -1.43
N LEU A 280 10.09 -29.88 -2.25
CA LEU A 280 11.31 -29.12 -2.00
C LEU A 280 11.23 -28.35 -0.68
N ILE A 281 10.12 -27.63 -0.43
CA ILE A 281 9.93 -26.89 0.83
C ILE A 281 9.96 -27.83 2.04
N HIS A 282 9.28 -28.97 1.96
CA HIS A 282 9.29 -29.97 3.03
C HIS A 282 10.70 -30.53 3.30
N SER A 283 11.51 -30.74 2.25
CA SER A 283 12.92 -31.16 2.42
C SER A 283 13.75 -30.09 3.14
N ILE A 284 13.48 -28.81 2.87
CA ILE A 284 14.12 -27.68 3.55
C ILE A 284 13.70 -27.67 5.02
N HIS A 285 12.40 -27.79 5.31
CA HIS A 285 11.90 -27.84 6.69
C HIS A 285 12.53 -28.99 7.47
N THR A 286 12.60 -30.18 6.85
CA THR A 286 13.20 -31.37 7.46
C THR A 286 14.68 -31.17 7.77
N ALA A 287 15.45 -30.64 6.81
CA ALA A 287 16.88 -30.38 6.99
C ALA A 287 17.17 -29.37 8.11
N LEU A 288 16.24 -28.43 8.35
CA LEU A 288 16.34 -27.39 9.37
C LEU A 288 15.63 -27.75 10.68
N HIS A 289 15.05 -28.94 10.80
CA HIS A 289 14.21 -29.33 11.93
C HIS A 289 13.07 -28.33 12.22
N SER A 290 12.55 -27.69 11.16
CA SER A 290 11.42 -26.77 11.25
C SER A 290 10.12 -27.56 11.46
N PRO A 291 9.26 -27.15 12.41
CA PRO A 291 7.95 -27.78 12.62
C PRO A 291 6.90 -27.33 11.60
N ALA A 292 7.26 -26.46 10.65
CA ALA A 292 6.31 -25.85 9.72
C ALA A 292 5.61 -26.88 8.83
N GLU A 293 4.29 -26.78 8.79
CA GLU A 293 3.41 -27.68 8.05
C GLU A 293 2.91 -27.05 6.74
N LEU A 294 2.66 -27.91 5.75
CA LEU A 294 2.16 -27.51 4.44
C LEU A 294 0.75 -28.07 4.23
N TYR A 295 -0.14 -27.24 3.69
CA TYR A 295 -1.53 -27.59 3.44
C TYR A 295 -1.94 -27.29 2.00
N TYR A 296 -2.83 -28.11 1.47
CA TYR A 296 -3.43 -27.94 0.15
C TYR A 296 -4.95 -28.06 0.23
N ARG A 297 -5.66 -27.10 -0.37
CA ARG A 297 -7.13 -27.13 -0.48
C ARG A 297 -7.54 -26.79 -1.90
N LYS A 298 -8.41 -27.60 -2.51
CA LYS A 298 -8.98 -27.29 -3.84
C LYS A 298 -10.31 -26.60 -3.68
N PHE A 299 -10.44 -25.35 -4.13
CA PHE A 299 -11.67 -24.58 -4.03
C PHE A 299 -12.78 -25.20 -4.91
N ASN A 300 -13.98 -25.32 -4.36
CA ASN A 300 -15.12 -25.97 -5.00
C ASN A 300 -16.08 -24.96 -5.62
N PHE A 301 -15.70 -24.38 -6.76
CA PHE A 301 -16.55 -23.43 -7.49
C PHE A 301 -17.95 -23.97 -7.82
N ALA A 302 -18.18 -25.29 -7.85
CA ALA A 302 -19.49 -25.87 -8.12
C ALA A 302 -20.51 -25.64 -6.99
N HIS A 303 -20.05 -25.30 -5.78
CA HIS A 303 -20.93 -24.97 -4.65
C HIS A 303 -21.25 -23.48 -4.54
N PHE A 304 -20.56 -22.62 -5.31
CA PHE A 304 -20.74 -21.18 -5.27
C PHE A 304 -21.60 -20.68 -6.44
N PRO A 305 -22.33 -19.56 -6.27
CA PRO A 305 -23.04 -18.93 -7.36
C PRO A 305 -22.15 -18.62 -8.57
N GLN A 306 -22.70 -18.73 -9.77
CA GLN A 306 -21.95 -18.54 -11.03
C GLN A 306 -21.20 -17.20 -11.08
N TRP A 307 -21.75 -16.14 -10.50
CA TRP A 307 -21.13 -14.81 -10.50
C TRP A 307 -19.79 -14.77 -9.76
N MET A 308 -19.52 -15.70 -8.83
CA MET A 308 -18.25 -15.82 -8.11
C MET A 308 -17.15 -16.50 -8.94
N SER A 309 -17.43 -16.90 -10.18
CA SER A 309 -16.48 -17.56 -11.05
C SER A 309 -15.30 -16.67 -11.41
N LEU A 310 -14.11 -17.27 -11.41
CA LEU A 310 -12.88 -16.68 -11.95
C LEU A 310 -12.95 -16.37 -13.46
N GLN A 311 -13.87 -17.03 -14.18
CA GLN A 311 -14.01 -16.88 -15.62
C GLN A 311 -14.74 -15.59 -16.03
N ASP A 312 -15.42 -14.92 -15.09
CA ASP A 312 -15.98 -13.60 -15.34
C ASP A 312 -14.83 -12.58 -15.47
N ASN A 313 -14.54 -12.14 -16.69
CA ASN A 313 -13.44 -11.20 -16.94
C ASN A 313 -13.70 -9.80 -16.37
N ALA A 314 -14.96 -9.39 -16.21
CA ALA A 314 -15.31 -8.05 -15.76
C ALA A 314 -15.05 -7.88 -14.26
N ILE A 315 -15.41 -8.87 -13.45
CA ILE A 315 -15.34 -8.79 -11.99
C ILE A 315 -14.51 -9.88 -11.31
N ARG A 316 -14.13 -10.96 -12.00
CA ARG A 316 -13.36 -12.11 -11.47
C ARG A 316 -13.94 -12.70 -10.19
N GLY A 317 -15.26 -12.78 -10.13
CA GLY A 317 -15.96 -13.27 -8.93
C GLY A 317 -15.93 -12.32 -7.74
N GLY A 318 -15.62 -11.04 -7.94
CA GLY A 318 -15.40 -10.10 -6.84
C GLY A 318 -14.17 -10.43 -5.99
N TYR A 319 -13.33 -11.37 -6.43
CA TYR A 319 -12.29 -12.03 -5.61
C TYR A 319 -12.83 -12.64 -4.30
N ALA A 320 -14.13 -12.97 -4.25
CA ALA A 320 -14.77 -13.51 -3.06
C ALA A 320 -14.12 -14.83 -2.59
N TRP A 321 -13.78 -15.71 -3.53
CA TRP A 321 -13.09 -16.98 -3.29
C TRP A 321 -11.79 -16.82 -2.52
N LYS A 322 -11.07 -15.70 -2.69
CA LYS A 322 -9.84 -15.40 -1.95
C LYS A 322 -10.16 -15.01 -0.51
N VAL A 323 -11.14 -14.13 -0.31
CA VAL A 323 -11.54 -13.68 1.02
C VAL A 323 -12.06 -14.83 1.88
N ILE A 324 -12.92 -15.65 1.28
CA ILE A 324 -13.44 -16.87 1.92
C ILE A 324 -12.28 -17.79 2.31
N SER A 325 -11.33 -18.02 1.40
CA SER A 325 -10.21 -18.92 1.65
C SER A 325 -9.33 -18.55 2.84
N TYR A 326 -8.93 -17.28 2.97
CA TYR A 326 -8.14 -16.88 4.14
C TYR A 326 -8.99 -16.74 5.40
N TYR A 327 -10.28 -16.44 5.28
CA TYR A 327 -11.19 -16.41 6.42
C TYR A 327 -11.39 -17.80 7.02
N ASP A 328 -11.55 -18.83 6.19
CA ASP A 328 -11.71 -20.22 6.66
C ASP A 328 -10.52 -20.64 7.53
N VAL A 329 -9.29 -20.29 7.10
CA VAL A 329 -8.08 -20.55 7.90
C VAL A 329 -8.04 -19.68 9.15
N LEU A 330 -8.43 -18.41 9.06
CA LEU A 330 -8.45 -17.47 10.18
C LEU A 330 -9.42 -17.91 11.29
N ALA A 331 -10.66 -18.24 10.93
CA ALA A 331 -11.69 -18.69 11.85
C ALA A 331 -11.34 -20.04 12.48
N GLN A 332 -10.76 -20.94 11.69
CA GLN A 332 -10.33 -22.24 12.15
C GLN A 332 -9.17 -22.16 13.16
N THR A 333 -8.14 -21.40 12.84
CA THR A 333 -6.90 -21.40 13.62
C THR A 333 -6.94 -20.43 14.79
N GLN A 334 -7.81 -19.43 14.73
CA GLN A 334 -7.89 -18.33 15.68
C GLN A 334 -6.52 -17.64 15.92
N ALA A 335 -5.65 -17.68 14.91
CA ALA A 335 -4.30 -17.17 14.96
C ALA A 335 -4.14 -15.91 14.08
N VAL A 336 -2.89 -15.51 13.81
CA VAL A 336 -2.61 -14.53 12.77
C VAL A 336 -2.56 -15.23 11.42
N VAL A 337 -3.35 -14.75 10.48
CA VAL A 337 -3.33 -15.20 9.08
C VAL A 337 -2.82 -14.08 8.19
N VAL A 338 -1.89 -14.43 7.30
CA VAL A 338 -1.37 -13.56 6.25
C VAL A 338 -1.87 -14.07 4.91
N TRP A 339 -2.79 -13.34 4.28
CA TRP A 339 -3.05 -13.52 2.87
C TRP A 339 -1.98 -12.82 2.05
N SER A 340 -1.46 -13.49 1.03
CA SER A 340 -0.59 -12.87 0.03
C SER A 340 -0.88 -13.44 -1.35
N ASP A 341 -1.14 -12.58 -2.33
CA ASP A 341 -1.36 -12.97 -3.72
C ASP A 341 -0.13 -13.71 -4.27
N GLY A 342 -0.35 -14.64 -5.20
CA GLY A 342 0.72 -15.43 -5.80
C GLY A 342 1.76 -14.63 -6.59
N GLY A 343 1.46 -13.39 -6.97
CA GLY A 343 2.42 -12.48 -7.60
C GLY A 343 3.35 -11.74 -6.63
N ASN A 344 3.18 -11.90 -5.32
CA ASN A 344 3.99 -11.19 -4.34
C ASN A 344 5.31 -11.92 -4.05
N LEU A 345 6.36 -11.16 -3.67
CA LEU A 345 7.63 -11.71 -3.18
C LEU A 345 8.00 -11.09 -1.83
N TRP A 346 8.39 -11.94 -0.89
CA TRP A 346 8.86 -11.57 0.44
C TRP A 346 10.37 -11.41 0.36
N MET A 347 10.84 -10.16 0.35
CA MET A 347 12.25 -9.84 0.12
C MET A 347 13.05 -9.80 1.43
N ASP A 348 12.37 -9.67 2.57
CA ASP A 348 12.92 -9.69 3.91
C ASP A 348 11.87 -10.20 4.91
N ASP A 349 12.18 -10.15 6.21
CA ASP A 349 11.20 -10.46 7.26
C ASP A 349 10.01 -9.47 7.27
N ILE A 350 8.86 -9.95 7.75
CA ILE A 350 7.62 -9.18 7.84
C ILE A 350 7.34 -8.71 9.28
N THR A 351 8.36 -8.61 10.13
CA THR A 351 8.21 -8.33 11.58
C THR A 351 7.46 -7.04 11.84
N GLN A 352 7.69 -6.00 11.02
CA GLN A 352 6.97 -4.73 11.16
C GLN A 352 5.48 -4.86 10.85
N ASP A 353 5.11 -5.67 9.86
CA ASP A 353 3.72 -5.92 9.50
C ASP A 353 3.03 -6.77 10.57
N LEU A 354 3.75 -7.77 11.11
CA LEU A 354 3.30 -8.58 12.25
C LEU A 354 3.07 -7.71 13.49
N LYS A 355 3.95 -6.75 13.77
CA LYS A 355 3.74 -5.79 14.85
C LYS A 355 2.47 -4.96 14.63
N ARG A 356 2.25 -4.45 13.42
CA ARG A 356 1.06 -3.65 13.08
C ARG A 356 -0.23 -4.44 13.23
N VAL A 357 -0.28 -5.70 12.77
CA VAL A 357 -1.48 -6.53 12.94
C VAL A 357 -1.71 -6.91 14.40
N LYS A 358 -0.64 -7.17 15.18
CA LYS A 358 -0.78 -7.43 16.63
C LYS A 358 -1.29 -6.22 17.40
N GLU A 359 -0.91 -5.01 17.00
CA GLU A 359 -1.36 -3.77 17.62
C GLU A 359 -2.77 -3.36 17.19
N ASN A 360 -3.14 -3.57 15.92
CA ASN A 360 -4.34 -2.97 15.31
C ASN A 360 -5.39 -3.99 14.84
N GLY A 361 -5.09 -5.29 14.94
CA GLY A 361 -5.96 -6.41 14.57
C GLY A 361 -6.00 -6.76 13.10
N ILE A 362 -5.83 -5.77 12.22
CA ILE A 362 -5.74 -5.98 10.77
C ILE A 362 -4.72 -5.01 10.17
N TYR A 363 -3.97 -5.46 9.17
CA TYR A 363 -3.05 -4.61 8.41
C TYR A 363 -3.11 -4.95 6.92
N SER A 364 -3.12 -3.90 6.10
CA SER A 364 -2.93 -3.98 4.66
C SER A 364 -2.26 -2.68 4.20
N PRO A 365 -1.19 -2.74 3.39
CA PRO A 365 -0.45 -1.55 2.98
C PRO A 365 -1.21 -0.70 1.96
N TYR A 366 -0.71 0.52 1.75
CA TYR A 366 -1.25 1.47 0.78
C TYR A 366 -0.97 1.03 -0.67
N SER A 367 -1.97 1.12 -1.54
CA SER A 367 -1.86 0.70 -2.94
C SER A 367 -2.05 1.82 -3.97
N GLY A 368 -2.05 3.09 -3.56
CA GLY A 368 -2.33 4.21 -4.46
C GLY A 368 -3.81 4.63 -4.53
N ASP A 369 -4.07 5.72 -5.25
CA ASP A 369 -5.42 6.27 -5.52
C ASP A 369 -6.29 6.47 -4.26
N THR A 370 -7.60 6.66 -4.44
CA THR A 370 -8.54 6.98 -3.36
C THR A 370 -9.84 6.19 -3.42
N ILE A 371 -10.54 6.15 -2.29
CA ILE A 371 -11.88 5.56 -2.14
C ILE A 371 -12.86 6.03 -3.23
N GLN A 372 -12.85 7.30 -3.60
CA GLN A 372 -13.82 7.84 -4.57
C GLN A 372 -13.62 7.32 -5.98
N ARG A 373 -12.39 6.98 -6.31
CA ARG A 373 -12.05 6.39 -7.60
C ARG A 373 -12.49 4.92 -7.66
N TRP A 374 -12.24 4.16 -6.60
CA TRP A 374 -12.27 2.70 -6.68
C TRP A 374 -13.40 2.02 -5.91
N VAL A 375 -14.09 2.71 -5.00
CA VAL A 375 -15.30 2.18 -4.37
C VAL A 375 -16.51 2.64 -5.19
N HIS A 376 -17.18 1.74 -5.90
CA HIS A 376 -18.28 2.12 -6.78
C HIS A 376 -19.49 2.64 -5.98
N GLY A 377 -20.26 3.56 -6.56
CA GLY A 377 -21.40 4.20 -5.89
C GLY A 377 -22.45 3.21 -5.36
N LYS A 378 -22.71 2.11 -6.09
CA LYS A 378 -23.64 1.05 -5.64
C LYS A 378 -23.13 0.30 -4.41
N THR A 379 -21.83 0.01 -4.34
CA THR A 379 -21.20 -0.58 -3.14
C THR A 379 -21.29 0.38 -1.97
N ARG A 380 -21.03 1.69 -2.16
CA ARG A 380 -21.19 2.70 -1.11
C ARG A 380 -22.63 2.74 -0.59
N ALA A 381 -23.61 2.73 -1.50
CA ALA A 381 -25.03 2.76 -1.16
C ALA A 381 -25.43 1.49 -0.39
N PHE A 382 -24.95 0.31 -0.80
CA PHE A 382 -25.19 -0.93 -0.07
C PHE A 382 -24.62 -0.86 1.34
N LEU A 383 -23.32 -0.54 1.46
CA LEU A 383 -22.62 -0.49 2.75
C LEU A 383 -23.24 0.52 3.72
N ALA A 384 -23.61 1.71 3.23
CA ALA A 384 -24.26 2.73 4.04
C ALA A 384 -25.71 2.35 4.40
N GLY A 385 -26.48 1.84 3.43
CA GLY A 385 -27.88 1.48 3.61
C GLY A 385 -28.10 0.29 4.54
N HIS A 386 -27.07 -0.53 4.76
CA HIS A 386 -27.10 -1.65 5.70
C HIS A 386 -26.22 -1.41 6.94
N HIS A 387 -25.86 -0.15 7.21
CA HIS A 387 -25.08 0.24 8.39
C HIS A 387 -23.73 -0.48 8.57
N MET A 388 -23.14 -1.00 7.49
CA MET A 388 -21.82 -1.66 7.53
C MET A 388 -20.65 -0.66 7.67
N LEU A 389 -20.93 0.64 7.58
CA LEU A 389 -19.94 1.71 7.75
C LEU A 389 -20.43 2.72 8.80
N ARG A 390 -19.53 3.12 9.69
CA ARG A 390 -19.67 4.33 10.53
C ARG A 390 -19.70 5.58 9.66
N LYS A 391 -18.73 5.66 8.76
CA LYS A 391 -18.55 6.78 7.84
C LYS A 391 -17.71 6.35 6.65
N LEU A 392 -18.14 6.75 5.46
CA LEU A 392 -17.30 6.64 4.27
C LEU A 392 -16.24 7.75 4.26
N MET A 393 -14.97 7.37 4.33
CA MET A 393 -13.85 8.30 4.44
C MET A 393 -13.29 8.72 3.07
N ILE A 394 -14.07 9.55 2.38
CA ILE A 394 -13.68 10.22 1.13
C ILE A 394 -12.27 10.86 1.25
N ASN A 395 -11.48 10.80 0.17
CA ASN A 395 -10.09 11.22 -0.01
C ASN A 395 -9.03 10.36 0.69
N LYS A 396 -9.44 9.25 1.31
CA LYS A 396 -8.48 8.29 1.87
C LYS A 396 -7.93 7.34 0.82
N GLY A 397 -6.68 6.95 1.04
CA GLY A 397 -5.92 6.04 0.20
C GLY A 397 -6.46 4.61 0.19
N MET A 398 -6.26 3.90 -0.90
CA MET A 398 -6.65 2.48 -0.98
C MET A 398 -5.67 1.59 -0.23
N CYS A 399 -6.18 0.53 0.38
CA CYS A 399 -5.36 -0.61 0.81
C CYS A 399 -5.12 -1.53 -0.40
N THR A 400 -4.13 -2.43 -0.32
CA THR A 400 -3.99 -3.52 -1.29
C THR A 400 -4.86 -4.71 -0.88
N GLY A 401 -5.68 -5.22 -1.81
CA GLY A 401 -6.33 -6.51 -1.58
C GLY A 401 -5.31 -7.65 -1.55
N GLY A 402 -4.17 -7.48 -2.22
CA GLY A 402 -3.19 -8.54 -2.48
C GLY A 402 -2.30 -8.94 -1.31
N TYR A 403 -2.38 -8.24 -0.18
CA TYR A 403 -1.63 -8.57 1.03
C TYR A 403 -2.39 -8.05 2.26
N VAL A 404 -2.85 -8.97 3.09
CA VAL A 404 -3.74 -8.68 4.23
C VAL A 404 -3.34 -9.56 5.40
N LEU A 405 -3.03 -8.96 6.53
CA LEU A 405 -2.76 -9.65 7.79
C LEU A 405 -3.93 -9.43 8.73
N MET A 406 -4.41 -10.49 9.38
CA MET A 406 -5.51 -10.44 10.35
C MET A 406 -5.14 -11.23 11.60
N ASP A 407 -5.39 -10.67 12.77
CA ASP A 407 -5.33 -11.37 14.06
C ASP A 407 -6.75 -11.67 14.52
N TYR A 408 -7.13 -12.95 14.53
CA TYR A 408 -8.47 -13.35 14.97
C TYR A 408 -8.78 -12.87 16.38
N ASN A 409 -7.77 -12.81 17.26
CA ASN A 409 -7.97 -12.44 18.68
C ASN A 409 -8.19 -10.94 18.89
N ASN A 410 -8.23 -10.13 17.83
CA ASN A 410 -8.61 -8.73 17.90
C ASN A 410 -10.10 -8.58 17.57
N ALA A 411 -10.94 -8.62 18.62
CA ALA A 411 -12.39 -8.53 18.50
C ALA A 411 -12.87 -7.29 17.75
N TYR A 412 -12.23 -6.14 17.97
CA TYR A 412 -12.59 -4.92 17.26
C TYR A 412 -12.40 -5.07 15.75
N ALA A 413 -11.22 -5.51 15.29
CA ALA A 413 -10.97 -5.70 13.86
C ALA A 413 -11.86 -6.80 13.27
N MET A 414 -12.09 -7.88 14.01
CA MET A 414 -12.99 -8.95 13.59
C MET A 414 -14.43 -8.46 13.39
N ASN A 415 -14.99 -7.81 14.40
CA ASN A 415 -16.38 -7.36 14.41
C ASN A 415 -16.60 -6.18 13.46
N ASN A 416 -15.65 -5.25 13.31
CA ASN A 416 -15.84 -4.01 12.57
C ASN A 416 -15.27 -4.03 11.14
N VAL A 417 -14.45 -5.02 10.78
CA VAL A 417 -13.82 -5.11 9.45
C VAL A 417 -13.95 -6.50 8.85
N VAL A 418 -13.45 -7.55 9.51
CA VAL A 418 -13.33 -8.88 8.89
C VAL A 418 -14.69 -9.54 8.66
N LEU A 419 -15.57 -9.58 9.67
CA LEU A 419 -16.90 -10.16 9.55
C LEU A 419 -17.79 -9.40 8.55
N PRO A 420 -17.86 -8.05 8.59
CA PRO A 420 -18.55 -7.28 7.54
C PRO A 420 -17.98 -7.52 6.14
N LEU A 421 -16.66 -7.62 6.00
CA LEU A 421 -16.02 -7.94 4.72
C LEU A 421 -16.48 -9.31 4.22
N LEU A 422 -16.45 -10.33 5.07
CA LEU A 422 -16.90 -11.68 4.73
C LEU A 422 -18.35 -11.67 4.21
N GLN A 423 -19.26 -11.03 4.93
CA GLN A 423 -20.67 -10.97 4.51
C GLN A 423 -20.85 -10.21 3.20
N CYS A 424 -20.07 -9.14 2.99
CA CYS A 424 -20.09 -8.39 1.74
C CYS A 424 -19.57 -9.21 0.55
N VAL A 425 -18.52 -10.01 0.71
CA VAL A 425 -17.99 -10.85 -0.38
C VAL A 425 -18.92 -12.00 -0.77
N TYR A 426 -19.80 -12.44 0.14
CA TYR A 426 -20.88 -13.39 -0.17
C TYR A 426 -22.08 -12.75 -0.88
N THR A 427 -22.09 -11.42 -1.04
CA THR A 427 -23.22 -10.64 -1.53
C THR A 427 -22.82 -9.84 -2.76
N ARG A 428 -23.26 -10.25 -3.95
CA ARG A 428 -22.92 -9.58 -5.21
C ARG A 428 -23.31 -8.11 -5.20
N LYS A 429 -24.50 -7.78 -4.68
CA LYS A 429 -24.96 -6.39 -4.47
C LYS A 429 -23.98 -5.51 -3.68
N CYS A 430 -23.10 -6.12 -2.88
CA CYS A 430 -22.09 -5.43 -2.08
C CYS A 430 -20.73 -5.40 -2.77
N VAL A 431 -20.09 -6.56 -3.00
CA VAL A 431 -18.70 -6.65 -3.47
C VAL A 431 -18.51 -6.38 -4.96
N ALA A 432 -19.49 -6.74 -5.79
CA ALA A 432 -19.42 -6.58 -7.24
C ALA A 432 -20.81 -6.27 -7.83
N PRO A 433 -21.42 -5.12 -7.46
CA PRO A 433 -22.76 -4.77 -7.90
C PRO A 433 -22.88 -4.77 -9.43
N LEU A 434 -24.09 -5.01 -9.96
CA LEU A 434 -24.33 -4.98 -11.40
C LEU A 434 -23.89 -3.64 -12.02
N GLY A 435 -23.17 -3.72 -13.14
CA GLY A 435 -22.57 -2.56 -13.83
C GLY A 435 -21.19 -2.14 -13.31
N THR A 436 -20.60 -2.91 -12.39
CA THR A 436 -19.19 -2.73 -12.01
C THR A 436 -18.26 -3.61 -12.84
N SER A 437 -17.03 -3.14 -13.00
CA SER A 437 -15.92 -3.89 -13.58
C SER A 437 -14.63 -3.54 -12.83
N ARG A 438 -13.53 -4.23 -13.15
CA ARG A 438 -12.19 -3.89 -12.67
C ARG A 438 -11.69 -2.49 -13.10
N GLU A 439 -12.35 -1.85 -14.06
CA GLU A 439 -11.99 -0.52 -14.57
C GLU A 439 -12.52 0.61 -13.69
N ASN A 440 -13.65 0.38 -13.00
CA ASN A 440 -14.34 1.39 -12.20
C ASN A 440 -14.58 0.98 -10.74
N HIS A 441 -14.18 -0.24 -10.37
CA HIS A 441 -14.32 -0.78 -9.04
C HIS A 441 -13.21 -1.79 -8.74
N ARG A 442 -12.68 -1.81 -7.51
CA ARG A 442 -11.66 -2.78 -7.07
C ARG A 442 -12.21 -3.91 -6.20
N GLN A 443 -13.50 -4.24 -6.34
CA GLN A 443 -14.13 -5.41 -5.72
C GLN A 443 -13.81 -5.57 -4.21
N ASP A 444 -13.27 -6.71 -3.77
CA ASP A 444 -12.86 -6.99 -2.38
C ASP A 444 -11.97 -5.90 -1.78
N GLN A 445 -10.96 -5.44 -2.53
CA GLN A 445 -10.05 -4.38 -2.09
C GLN A 445 -10.80 -3.07 -1.80
N ALA A 446 -11.83 -2.75 -2.59
CA ALA A 446 -12.63 -1.55 -2.40
C ALA A 446 -13.48 -1.62 -1.12
N VAL A 447 -14.07 -2.79 -0.85
CA VAL A 447 -14.84 -3.04 0.38
C VAL A 447 -13.91 -3.03 1.61
N LEU A 448 -12.81 -3.78 1.56
CA LEU A 448 -11.78 -3.82 2.61
C LEU A 448 -11.32 -2.40 2.98
N THR A 449 -11.03 -1.58 1.97
CA THR A 449 -10.61 -0.20 2.18
C THR A 449 -11.68 0.64 2.88
N ALA A 450 -12.94 0.55 2.43
CA ALA A 450 -14.02 1.30 3.05
C ALA A 450 -14.22 0.92 4.52
N LEU A 451 -14.17 -0.37 4.83
CA LEU A 451 -14.33 -0.91 6.18
C LEU A 451 -13.16 -0.51 7.10
N ILE A 452 -11.91 -0.65 6.64
CA ILE A 452 -10.71 -0.25 7.42
C ILE A 452 -10.76 1.23 7.79
N HIS A 453 -11.05 2.12 6.84
CA HIS A 453 -11.11 3.55 7.13
C HIS A 453 -12.31 3.92 8.00
N SER A 454 -13.46 3.25 7.81
CA SER A 454 -14.64 3.42 8.66
C SER A 454 -14.36 3.04 10.12
N ALA A 455 -13.67 1.91 10.33
CA ALA A 455 -13.23 1.43 11.63
C ALA A 455 -12.02 2.21 12.20
N LYS A 456 -11.41 3.10 11.39
CA LYS A 456 -10.23 3.89 11.75
C LYS A 456 -9.03 3.05 12.20
N ILE A 457 -8.78 1.92 11.54
CA ILE A 457 -7.64 1.05 11.85
C ILE A 457 -6.33 1.82 11.59
N PRO A 458 -5.45 2.01 12.59
CA PRO A 458 -4.17 2.68 12.39
C PRO A 458 -3.23 1.90 11.48
N ALA A 459 -2.25 2.60 10.91
CA ALA A 459 -1.18 2.08 10.06
C ALA A 459 -1.60 1.42 8.72
N ALA A 460 -2.83 0.95 8.58
CA ALA A 460 -3.34 0.38 7.32
C ALA A 460 -3.61 1.47 6.27
N CYS A 461 -3.45 1.10 4.99
CA CYS A 461 -3.87 1.89 3.82
C CYS A 461 -3.27 3.30 3.77
N SER A 462 -2.08 3.47 4.35
CA SER A 462 -1.39 4.74 4.51
C SER A 462 0.03 4.66 3.98
N SER A 463 0.39 5.57 3.08
CA SER A 463 1.74 5.67 2.49
C SER A 463 2.83 6.00 3.51
N HIS A 464 2.46 6.46 4.71
CA HIS A 464 3.40 6.70 5.81
C HIS A 464 4.01 5.42 6.37
N TYR A 465 3.34 4.27 6.21
CA TYR A 465 3.78 2.99 6.74
C TYR A 465 4.24 2.11 5.59
N LYS A 466 5.55 2.12 5.36
CA LYS A 466 6.18 1.26 4.35
C LYS A 466 6.08 -0.21 4.76
N ASP A 467 5.82 -1.05 3.79
CA ASP A 467 6.00 -2.50 3.85
C ASP A 467 7.27 -2.90 3.08
N HIS A 468 7.73 -4.14 3.27
CA HIS A 468 8.90 -4.72 2.58
C HIS A 468 8.48 -5.70 1.49
N MET A 469 7.22 -5.63 1.05
CA MET A 469 6.65 -6.55 0.10
C MET A 469 6.86 -6.05 -1.32
N SER A 470 7.29 -6.97 -2.19
CA SER A 470 7.37 -6.71 -3.61
C SER A 470 6.08 -7.17 -4.27
N PHE A 471 5.20 -6.24 -4.65
CA PHE A 471 3.88 -6.52 -5.22
C PHE A 471 3.92 -6.76 -6.73
N HIS A 472 3.00 -7.60 -7.23
CA HIS A 472 2.72 -7.78 -8.67
C HIS A 472 3.93 -8.20 -9.52
N HIS A 473 4.77 -9.09 -8.99
CA HIS A 473 5.85 -9.77 -9.71
C HIS A 473 5.35 -10.94 -10.54
N ASP A 474 4.20 -10.76 -11.22
CA ASP A 474 3.79 -11.68 -12.25
C ASP A 474 4.92 -11.81 -13.27
N CYS A 475 5.24 -13.07 -13.58
CA CYS A 475 6.36 -13.41 -14.43
C CYS A 475 5.93 -14.54 -15.37
N HIS A 476 6.65 -14.66 -16.48
CA HIS A 476 6.49 -15.74 -17.44
C HIS A 476 7.87 -16.22 -17.90
N GLY A 477 7.95 -17.49 -18.31
CA GLY A 477 9.17 -18.09 -18.88
C GLY A 477 10.41 -17.90 -18.01
N ASP A 478 11.52 -17.52 -18.64
CA ASP A 478 12.85 -17.41 -18.03
C ASP A 478 12.90 -16.44 -16.85
N LYS A 479 12.06 -15.41 -16.83
CA LYS A 479 12.00 -14.45 -15.71
C LYS A 479 11.60 -15.17 -14.42
N CYS A 480 10.60 -16.05 -14.47
CA CYS A 480 10.18 -16.81 -13.30
C CYS A 480 11.25 -17.78 -12.83
N LEU A 481 11.95 -18.44 -13.76
CA LEU A 481 13.02 -19.38 -13.45
C LEU A 481 14.21 -18.66 -12.78
N LYS A 482 14.56 -17.46 -13.25
CA LYS A 482 15.59 -16.62 -12.62
C LYS A 482 15.22 -16.23 -11.19
N ILE A 483 13.98 -15.80 -10.95
CA ILE A 483 13.48 -15.49 -9.60
C ILE A 483 13.57 -16.74 -8.71
N ARG A 484 13.07 -17.89 -9.19
CA ARG A 484 13.15 -19.16 -8.47
C ARG A 484 14.57 -19.51 -8.06
N ASN A 485 15.51 -19.48 -9.01
CA ASN A 485 16.91 -19.83 -8.75
C ASN A 485 17.56 -18.84 -7.77
N SER A 486 17.23 -17.55 -7.88
CA SER A 486 17.69 -16.53 -6.93
C SER A 486 17.18 -16.81 -5.51
N LEU A 487 15.91 -17.19 -5.37
CA LEU A 487 15.32 -17.53 -4.07
C LEU A 487 15.96 -18.77 -3.47
N LEU A 488 16.16 -19.83 -4.26
CA LEU A 488 16.83 -21.04 -3.80
C LEU A 488 18.26 -20.73 -3.33
N ASN A 489 19.05 -20.03 -4.15
CA ASN A 489 20.39 -19.60 -3.76
C ASN A 489 20.36 -18.76 -2.46
N GLY A 490 19.36 -17.88 -2.30
CA GLY A 490 19.12 -17.11 -1.09
C GLY A 490 18.85 -17.98 0.13
N ILE A 491 17.96 -18.98 0.01
CA ILE A 491 17.63 -19.94 1.07
C ILE A 491 18.89 -20.73 1.46
N SER A 492 19.65 -21.23 0.49
CA SER A 492 20.89 -21.99 0.74
C SER A 492 21.88 -21.16 1.53
N LYS A 493 22.10 -19.90 1.10
CA LYS A 493 23.02 -18.98 1.76
C LYS A 493 22.54 -18.59 3.16
N ARG A 494 21.23 -18.36 3.34
CA ARG A 494 20.66 -17.90 4.62
C ARG A 494 20.64 -19.01 5.67
N TYR A 495 20.33 -20.23 5.27
CA TYR A 495 20.10 -21.34 6.21
C TYR A 495 21.17 -22.44 6.16
N GLY A 496 22.15 -22.34 5.26
CA GLY A 496 23.25 -23.32 5.16
C GLY A 496 22.82 -24.68 4.60
N VAL A 497 21.74 -24.75 3.82
CA VAL A 497 21.21 -25.99 3.23
C VAL A 497 21.63 -26.11 1.77
N ALA A 498 22.17 -27.25 1.36
CA ALA A 498 22.44 -27.56 -0.05
C ALA A 498 21.24 -28.32 -0.65
N PHE A 499 20.85 -27.99 -1.87
CA PHE A 499 19.77 -28.68 -2.59
C PHE A 499 20.37 -29.58 -3.66
N SER A 500 19.91 -30.83 -3.74
CA SER A 500 20.21 -31.77 -4.82
C SER A 500 19.05 -31.87 -5.80
#